data_AF-A0A7X8EBM6-F1
#
_entry.id   AF-A0A7X8EBM6-F1
#
_cell.length_a   1.000
_cell.length_b   1.000
_cell.length_c   1.000
_cell.angle_alpha   90.00
_cell.angle_beta   90.00
_cell.angle_gamma   90.00
#
_symmetry.space_group_name_H-M   'P 1'
#
loop_
_entity.id
_entity.type
_entity.pdbx_description
1 polymer ?
#
loop_
_entity_poly.entity_id
_entity_poly.type
_entity_poly.pdbx_seq_one_letter_code
_entity_poly.pdbx_strand_id
1 'polypeptide(L)' 'MKLVSWNVNGLRACIKKGFMDYFHDVDADIFSVQQIKLQEGQVELEL' A
#
# COMPACT_ATOMS: atom_id res chain seq x y z
N MET A 1 -5.64 -18.07 3.90
CA MET A 1 -4.42 -17.35 4.32
C MET A 1 -3.63 -16.94 3.10
N LYS A 2 -3.69 -15.65 2.76
CA LYS A 2 -3.07 -14.97 1.63
C LYS A 2 -2.19 -13.86 2.17
N LEU A 3 -0.92 -13.87 1.76
CA LEU A 3 0.08 -12.91 2.19
C LEU A 3 0.58 -12.14 0.97
N VAL A 4 0.55 -10.81 1.05
CA VAL A 4 1.08 -9.94 -0.01
C VAL A 4 2.26 -9.15 0.55
N SER A 5 3.34 -9.11 -0.24
CA SER A 5 4.49 -8.27 0.02
C SER A 5 4.79 -7.48 -1.25
N TRP A 6 4.74 -6.14 -1.17
CA TRP A 6 4.91 -5.27 -2.32
C TRP A 6 5.87 -4.12 -2.03
N ASN A 7 6.98 -4.09 -2.77
CA ASN A 7 7.80 -2.90 -2.88
C ASN A 7 7.13 -1.88 -3.81
N VAL A 8 6.67 -0.77 -3.24
CA VAL A 8 5.90 0.27 -3.95
C VAL A 8 6.75 1.39 -4.54
N ASN A 9 8.07 1.42 -4.24
CA ASN A 9 9.02 2.45 -4.70
C ASN A 9 8.55 3.91 -4.47
N GLY A 10 7.68 4.14 -3.48
CA GLY A 10 7.04 5.41 -3.16
C GLY A 10 5.52 5.30 -3.03
N LEU A 11 5.02 5.22 -1.79
CA LEU A 11 3.61 4.96 -1.51
C LEU A 11 2.70 6.09 -2.00
N ARG A 12 3.09 7.36 -1.85
CA ARG A 12 2.33 8.52 -2.38
C ARG A 12 2.06 8.44 -3.88
N ALA A 13 3.04 7.99 -4.65
CA ALA A 13 2.90 7.84 -6.09
C ALA A 13 2.08 6.60 -6.44
N CYS A 14 2.21 5.54 -5.64
CA CYS A 14 1.47 4.29 -5.78
C CYS A 14 -0.04 4.48 -5.50
N ILE A 15 -0.41 5.23 -4.46
CA ILE A 15 -1.81 5.55 -4.11
C ILE A 15 -2.55 6.19 -5.29
N LYS A 16 -1.91 7.11 -6.00
CA LYS A 16 -2.46 7.76 -7.20
C LYS A 16 -2.62 6.84 -8.41
N LYS A 17 -2.17 5.59 -8.32
CA LYS A 17 -2.13 4.60 -9.41
C LYS A 17 -2.94 3.33 -9.08
N GLY A 18 -3.98 3.45 -8.25
CA GLY A 18 -4.89 2.33 -7.95
C GLY A 18 -4.39 1.38 -6.86
N PHE A 19 -3.51 1.84 -5.95
CA PHE A 19 -3.08 1.03 -4.81
C PHE A 19 -4.26 0.53 -3.97
N MET A 20 -5.22 1.41 -3.68
CA MET A 20 -6.40 1.06 -2.85
C MET A 20 -7.32 0.07 -3.56
N ASP A 21 -7.51 0.23 -4.87
CA ASP A 21 -8.29 -0.71 -5.66
C ASP A 21 -7.66 -2.10 -5.61
N TYR A 22 -6.34 -2.20 -5.80
CA TYR A 22 -5.62 -3.47 -5.68
C TYR A 22 -5.64 -4.04 -4.26
N PHE A 23 -5.50 -3.17 -3.24
CA PHE A 23 -5.53 -3.57 -1.83
C PHE A 23 -6.87 -4.22 -1.46
N HIS A 24 -7.99 -3.62 -1.89
CA HIS A 24 -9.32 -4.19 -1.64
C HIS A 24 -9.61 -5.43 -2.49
N ASP A 25 -9.21 -5.45 -3.77
CA ASP A 25 -9.44 -6.60 -4.67
C ASP A 25 -8.65 -7.84 -4.23
N VAL A 26 -7.42 -7.66 -3.75
CA VAL A 26 -6.57 -8.78 -3.38
C VAL A 26 -7.01 -9.48 -2.09
N ASP A 27 -7.75 -8.79 -1.20
CA ASP A 27 -8.29 -9.32 0.06
C ASP A 27 -7.31 -10.26 0.79
N ALA A 28 -6.18 -9.68 1.21
CA ALA A 28 -5.08 -10.40 1.84
C ALA A 28 -5.22 -10.40 3.37
N ASP A 29 -4.98 -11.55 4.00
CA ASP A 29 -4.93 -11.65 5.46
C ASP A 29 -3.79 -10.80 6.06
N ILE A 30 -2.67 -10.69 5.34
CA ILE A 30 -1.56 -9.78 5.69
C ILE A 30 -1.04 -9.11 4.42
N PHE A 31 -0.95 -7.79 4.46
CA PHE A 31 -0.43 -6.96 3.38
C PHE A 31 0.74 -6.10 3.86
N SER A 32 1.93 -6.33 3.32
CA SER A 32 3.16 -5.61 3.70
C SER A 32 3.67 -4.77 2.53
N VAL A 33 4.08 -3.53 2.81
CA VAL A 33 4.66 -2.61 1.82
C VAL A 33 6.08 -2.19 2.20
N GLN A 34 6.94 -2.02 1.19
CA GLN A 34 8.32 -1.56 1.37
C GLN A 34 8.68 -0.41 0.44
N GLN A 35 9.77 0.30 0.76
CA GLN A 35 10.23 1.50 0.07
C GLN A 35 9.12 2.56 -0.07
N ILE A 36 8.37 2.81 1.01
CA ILE A 36 7.25 3.75 1.01
C ILE A 36 7.69 5.20 0.74
N LYS A 37 8.94 5.57 1.08
CA LYS A 37 9.52 6.92 0.91
C LYS A 37 8.61 8.03 1.49
N LEU A 38 8.09 7.79 2.69
CA LEU A 38 7.26 8.73 3.44
C LEU A 38 7.94 9.14 4.75
N GLN A 39 7.71 10.38 5.14
CA GLN A 39 7.87 10.86 6.50
C GLN A 39 6.52 10.76 7.23
N GLU A 40 6.55 10.78 8.56
CA GLU A 40 5.35 10.80 9.39
C GLU A 40 4.44 12.00 9.02
N GLY A 41 3.11 11.79 9.03
CA GLY A 41 2.12 12.81 8.69
C GLY A 41 1.99 13.17 7.20
N GLN A 42 2.75 12.55 6.29
CA GLN A 42 2.66 12.86 4.85
C GLN A 42 1.51 12.17 4.12
N VAL A 43 0.91 11.15 4.72
CA VAL A 43 -0.20 10.37 4.17
C VAL A 43 -1.07 9.88 5.32
N GLU A 44 -2.38 10.00 5.14
CA GLU A 44 -3.39 9.33 5.94
C GLU A 44 -4.16 8.42 4.98
N LEU A 45 -4.28 7.13 5.35
CA LEU A 45 -5.02 6.13 4.60
C LEU A 45 -6.23 5.74 5.43
N GLU A 46 -7.42 5.88 4.86
CA GLU A 46 -8.63 5.27 5.39
C GLU A 46 -8.67 3.82 4.88
N LEU A 47 -8.56 2.85 5.81
CA LEU A 47 -8.46 1.41 5.53
C LEU A 47 -9.67 0.66 6.08
#